data_AF-A0A0Q5HXT6-F1
#
_entry.id   AF-A0A0Q5HXT6-F1
#
_cell.length_a   1.000
_cell.length_b   1.000
_cell.length_c   1.000
_cell.angle_alpha   90.00
_cell.angle_beta   90.00
_cell.angle_gamma   90.00
#
_symmetry.space_group_name_H-M   'P 1'
#
loop_
_entity.id
_entity.type
_entity.pdbx_description
1 polymer ?
#
loop_
_entity_poly.entity_id
_entity_poly.type
_entity_poly.pdbx_seq_one_letter_code
_entity_poly.pdbx_strand_id
1 'polypeptide(L)'
;MKAERIELAALAAVGVQRTPQEIATAAYLAEFAAVCESIAATPVEVRIERVQAVRNLLVRPADAEAVRAAFWLRMPLGVRTVAVMSAGLDKARAEDTLNKFDALERGLVWVALDKLVADLQTVKKCMNGGNSTPPHAVDKRAPMNGGLPKGVH
;
A
#
# COMPACT_ATOMS: atom_id res chain seq x y z
N MET A 1 -65.02 -21.28 1.73
CA MET A 1 -63.87 -21.87 2.45
C MET A 1 -63.07 -22.95 1.71
N LYS A 2 -63.64 -23.88 0.90
CA LYS A 2 -62.80 -24.82 0.10
C LYS A 2 -62.19 -24.17 -1.15
N ALA A 3 -62.92 -23.30 -1.84
CA ALA A 3 -62.45 -22.63 -3.06
C ALA A 3 -61.28 -21.67 -2.81
N GLU A 4 -61.34 -20.86 -1.75
CA GLU A 4 -60.29 -19.91 -1.37
C GLU A 4 -58.95 -20.58 -1.03
N ARG A 5 -58.97 -21.81 -0.49
CA ARG A 5 -57.76 -22.58 -0.19
C ARG A 5 -57.07 -23.13 -1.46
N ILE A 6 -57.84 -23.41 -2.51
CA ILE A 6 -57.30 -23.91 -3.78
C ILE A 6 -56.62 -22.76 -4.53
N GLU A 7 -57.21 -21.56 -4.54
CA GLU A 7 -56.59 -20.39 -5.17
C GLU A 7 -55.37 -19.88 -4.41
N LEU A 8 -55.35 -19.96 -3.08
CA LEU A 8 -54.15 -19.63 -2.28
C LEU A 8 -53.00 -20.62 -2.51
N ALA A 9 -53.30 -21.91 -2.68
CA ALA A 9 -52.32 -22.93 -3.01
C ALA A 9 -51.79 -22.80 -4.44
N ALA A 10 -52.65 -22.39 -5.39
CA ALA A 10 -52.24 -22.06 -6.75
C ALA A 10 -51.36 -20.80 -6.79
N LEU A 11 -51.68 -19.74 -6.04
CA LEU A 11 -50.82 -18.56 -5.94
C LEU A 11 -49.47 -18.86 -5.28
N ALA A 12 -49.43 -19.75 -4.28
CA ALA A 12 -48.18 -20.19 -3.66
C ALA A 12 -47.32 -21.07 -4.58
N ALA A 13 -47.93 -21.77 -5.55
CA ALA A 13 -47.23 -22.53 -6.59
C ALA A 13 -46.67 -21.63 -7.71
N VAL A 14 -47.19 -20.41 -7.86
CA VAL A 14 -46.61 -19.33 -8.70
C VAL A 14 -45.58 -18.53 -7.88
N GLY A 15 -44.76 -19.23 -7.08
CA GLY A 15 -43.53 -18.65 -6.57
C GLY A 15 -42.68 -18.23 -7.76
N VAL A 16 -42.09 -17.03 -7.71
CA VAL A 16 -41.27 -16.44 -8.78
C VAL A 16 -40.30 -17.49 -9.32
N GLN A 17 -40.62 -18.07 -10.49
CA GLN A 17 -39.74 -19.03 -11.12
C GLN A 17 -38.55 -18.25 -11.65
N ARG A 18 -37.37 -18.53 -11.08
CA ARG A 18 -36.13 -17.95 -11.56
C ARG A 18 -35.92 -18.35 -13.01
N THR A 19 -35.57 -17.37 -13.82
CA THR A 19 -35.15 -17.59 -15.19
C THR A 19 -33.90 -18.47 -15.22
N PRO A 20 -33.64 -19.21 -16.31
CA PRO A 20 -32.42 -20.01 -16.46
C PRO A 20 -31.13 -19.21 -16.21
N GLN A 21 -31.13 -17.93 -16.61
CA GLN A 21 -30.01 -17.01 -16.38
C GLN A 21 -29.82 -16.75 -14.88
N GLU A 22 -30.88 -16.48 -14.13
CA GLU A 22 -30.82 -16.26 -12.68
C GLU A 22 -30.34 -17.51 -11.92
N ILE A 23 -30.71 -18.71 -12.39
CA ILE A 23 -30.22 -19.97 -11.84
C ILE A 23 -28.71 -20.12 -12.08
N ALA A 24 -28.25 -19.87 -13.31
CA ALA A 24 -26.83 -19.93 -13.65
C ALA A 24 -26.00 -18.90 -12.87
N THR A 25 -26.49 -17.67 -12.76
CA THR A 25 -25.84 -16.62 -11.96
C THR A 25 -25.81 -16.98 -10.48
N ALA A 26 -26.89 -17.54 -9.93
CA ALA A 26 -26.91 -17.99 -8.53
C ALA A 26 -25.89 -19.11 -8.26
N ALA A 27 -25.76 -20.07 -9.18
CA ALA A 27 -24.75 -21.13 -9.07
C ALA A 27 -23.32 -20.55 -9.11
N TYR A 28 -23.04 -19.65 -10.05
CA TYR A 28 -21.74 -18.96 -10.14
C TYR A 28 -21.43 -18.17 -8.86
N LEU A 29 -22.40 -17.40 -8.34
CA LEU A 29 -22.20 -16.62 -7.12
C LEU A 29 -21.97 -17.50 -5.89
N ALA A 30 -22.63 -18.66 -5.82
CA ALA A 30 -22.41 -19.63 -4.75
C ALA A 30 -20.98 -20.22 -4.81
N GLU A 31 -20.52 -20.59 -6.01
CA GLU A 31 -19.14 -21.06 -6.22
C GLU A 31 -18.12 -19.96 -5.87
N PHE A 32 -18.37 -18.74 -6.33
CA PHE A 32 -17.50 -17.59 -6.03
C PHE A 32 -17.43 -17.30 -4.53
N ALA A 33 -18.57 -17.31 -3.83
CA ALA A 33 -18.63 -17.12 -2.39
C ALA A 33 -17.84 -18.21 -1.65
N ALA A 34 -17.99 -19.48 -2.04
CA ALA A 34 -17.24 -20.58 -1.45
C ALA A 34 -15.72 -20.43 -1.66
N VAL A 35 -15.30 -19.94 -2.83
CA VAL A 35 -13.88 -19.63 -3.10
C VAL A 35 -13.40 -18.49 -2.21
N CYS A 36 -14.16 -17.40 -2.10
CA CYS A 36 -13.82 -16.28 -1.22
C CYS A 36 -13.69 -16.70 0.25
N GLU A 37 -14.61 -17.54 0.74
CA GLU A 37 -14.56 -18.09 2.10
C GLU A 37 -13.33 -18.99 2.29
N SER A 38 -12.99 -19.83 1.32
CA SER A 38 -11.79 -20.67 1.38
C SER A 38 -10.49 -19.83 1.44
N ILE A 39 -10.45 -18.72 0.71
CA ILE A 39 -9.34 -17.76 0.75
C ILE A 39 -9.31 -17.07 2.11
N ALA A 40 -10.44 -16.59 2.61
CA ALA A 40 -10.54 -15.91 3.90
C ALA A 40 -10.14 -16.81 5.07
N ALA A 41 -10.51 -18.09 5.02
CA ALA A 41 -10.16 -19.11 6.02
C ALA A 41 -8.68 -19.52 6.00
N THR A 42 -7.95 -19.23 4.92
CA THR A 42 -6.51 -19.49 4.86
C THR A 42 -5.75 -18.48 5.74
N PRO A 43 -4.80 -18.89 6.59
CA PRO A 43 -3.98 -17.97 7.38
C PRO A 43 -3.28 -16.91 6.51
N VAL A 44 -3.12 -15.69 7.03
CA VAL A 44 -2.57 -14.54 6.28
C VAL A 44 -1.19 -14.85 5.72
N GLU A 45 -0.36 -15.50 6.52
CA GLU A 45 1.02 -15.88 6.24
C GLU A 45 1.07 -16.87 5.07
N VAL A 46 0.20 -17.88 5.11
CA VAL A 46 0.07 -18.88 4.04
C VAL A 46 -0.47 -18.26 2.76
N ARG A 47 -1.37 -17.27 2.83
CA ARG A 47 -1.82 -16.52 1.66
C ARG A 47 -0.68 -15.72 1.03
N ILE A 48 0.12 -15.03 1.84
CA ILE A 48 1.28 -14.25 1.37
C ILE A 48 2.27 -15.19 0.68
N GLU A 49 2.61 -16.32 1.29
CA GLU A 49 3.52 -17.32 0.70
C GLU A 49 3.00 -17.88 -0.63
N ARG A 50 1.71 -18.23 -0.71
CA ARG A 50 1.09 -18.74 -1.95
C ARG A 50 1.08 -17.68 -3.05
N VAL A 51 0.76 -16.43 -2.74
CA VAL A 51 0.81 -15.31 -3.69
C VAL A 51 2.25 -15.08 -4.17
N GLN A 52 3.21 -15.12 -3.25
CA GLN A 52 4.64 -14.98 -3.58
C GLN A 52 5.12 -16.14 -4.47
N ALA A 53 4.69 -17.37 -4.20
CA ALA A 53 5.05 -18.55 -5.00
C ALA A 53 4.47 -18.49 -6.42
N VAL A 54 3.20 -18.11 -6.57
CA VAL A 54 2.57 -17.90 -7.89
C VAL A 54 3.26 -16.76 -8.64
N ARG A 55 3.60 -15.67 -7.93
CA ARG A 55 4.36 -14.56 -8.50
C ARG A 55 5.74 -15.00 -8.98
N ASN A 56 6.46 -15.81 -8.22
CA ASN A 56 7.78 -16.34 -8.62
C ASN A 56 7.70 -17.31 -9.80
N LEU A 57 6.59 -18.02 -9.96
CA LEU A 57 6.33 -18.91 -11.10
C LEU A 57 6.01 -18.12 -12.39
N LEU A 58 5.36 -16.98 -12.28
CA LEU A 58 4.88 -16.19 -13.43
C LEU A 58 5.83 -15.04 -13.83
N VAL A 59 6.50 -14.42 -12.86
CA VAL A 59 7.33 -13.24 -13.10
C VAL A 59 8.71 -13.69 -13.56
N ARG A 60 9.03 -13.38 -14.82
CA ARG A 60 10.39 -13.59 -15.32
C ARG A 60 11.33 -12.57 -14.66
N PRO A 61 12.61 -12.90 -14.47
CA PRO A 61 13.60 -11.95 -13.93
C PRO A 61 13.63 -10.62 -14.71
N ALA A 62 13.42 -10.66 -16.03
CA ALA A 62 13.32 -9.48 -16.87
C ALA A 62 12.13 -8.57 -16.50
N ASP A 63 10.98 -9.15 -16.18
CA ASP A 63 9.79 -8.40 -15.77
C ASP A 63 10.01 -7.75 -14.40
N ALA A 64 10.67 -8.44 -13.48
CA ALA A 64 11.02 -7.90 -12.17
C ALA A 64 12.01 -6.72 -12.25
N GLU A 65 12.98 -6.77 -13.16
CA GLU A 65 13.90 -5.65 -13.44
C GLU A 65 13.17 -4.48 -14.12
N ALA A 66 12.31 -4.76 -15.11
CA ALA A 66 11.51 -3.73 -15.78
C ALA A 66 10.60 -2.96 -14.80
N VAL A 67 9.97 -3.67 -13.86
CA VAL A 67 9.16 -3.04 -12.81
C VAL A 67 10.00 -2.15 -11.91
N ARG A 68 11.19 -2.60 -11.47
CA ARG A 68 12.11 -1.78 -10.66
C ARG A 68 12.56 -0.53 -11.40
N ALA A 69 12.92 -0.65 -12.67
CA ALA A 69 13.27 0.49 -13.51
C ALA A 69 12.10 1.47 -13.70
N ALA A 70 10.87 0.96 -13.84
CA ALA A 70 9.68 1.80 -13.90
C ALA A 70 9.44 2.56 -12.59
N PHE A 71 9.60 1.91 -11.42
CA PHE A 71 9.49 2.57 -10.13
C PHE A 71 10.56 3.64 -9.92
N TRP A 72 11.79 3.39 -10.36
CA TRP A 72 12.87 4.38 -10.35
C TRP A 72 12.44 5.65 -11.11
N LEU A 73 11.97 5.52 -12.36
CA LEU A 73 11.57 6.66 -13.18
C LEU A 73 10.35 7.42 -12.65
N ARG A 74 9.48 6.76 -11.88
CA ARG A 74 8.34 7.41 -11.21
C ARG A 74 8.77 8.33 -10.07
N MET A 75 9.96 8.15 -9.51
CA MET A 75 10.44 9.04 -8.46
C MET A 75 10.80 10.41 -9.05
N PRO A 76 10.45 11.52 -8.36
CA PRO A 76 10.81 12.86 -8.81
C PRO A 76 12.31 12.97 -9.07
N LEU A 77 12.69 13.75 -10.09
CA LEU A 77 14.10 13.87 -10.49
C LEU A 77 14.99 14.29 -9.32
N GLY A 78 14.54 15.25 -8.50
CA GLY A 78 15.30 15.69 -7.32
C GLY A 78 15.58 14.55 -6.32
N VAL A 79 14.65 13.62 -6.13
CA VAL A 79 14.84 12.44 -5.26
C VAL A 79 15.90 11.51 -5.85
N ARG A 80 15.83 11.26 -7.15
CA ARG A 80 16.84 10.45 -7.87
C ARG A 80 18.22 11.11 -7.85
N THR A 81 18.29 12.42 -8.01
CA THR A 81 19.53 13.20 -7.94
C THR A 81 20.17 13.10 -6.56
N VAL A 82 19.39 13.27 -5.49
CA VAL A 82 19.89 13.07 -4.13
C VAL A 82 20.38 11.64 -3.92
N ALA A 83 19.65 10.63 -4.42
CA ALA A 83 20.06 9.24 -4.31
C ALA A 83 21.41 8.96 -4.98
N VAL A 84 21.61 9.35 -6.23
CA VAL A 84 22.89 9.11 -6.93
C VAL A 84 24.04 9.92 -6.32
N MET A 85 23.79 11.18 -5.94
CA MET A 85 24.81 12.03 -5.32
C MET A 85 25.20 11.56 -3.92
N SER A 86 24.27 10.98 -3.16
CA SER A 86 24.57 10.39 -1.85
C SER A 86 25.56 9.23 -1.93
N ALA A 87 25.61 8.55 -3.08
CA ALA A 87 26.54 7.47 -3.38
C ALA A 87 27.84 7.95 -4.04
N GLY A 88 28.03 9.27 -4.21
CA GLY A 88 29.19 9.84 -4.89
C GLY A 88 29.18 9.68 -6.41
N LEU A 89 28.04 9.34 -7.02
CA LEU A 89 27.90 9.25 -8.47
C LEU A 89 27.60 10.63 -9.08
N ASP A 90 27.88 10.78 -10.37
CA ASP A 90 27.54 12.01 -11.11
C ASP A 90 26.02 12.26 -11.11
N LYS A 91 25.63 13.51 -10.88
CA LYS A 91 24.21 13.94 -10.90
C LYS A 91 23.48 13.57 -12.20
N ALA A 92 24.19 13.54 -13.33
CA ALA A 92 23.62 13.18 -14.63
C ALA A 92 23.08 11.74 -14.64
N ARG A 93 23.64 10.85 -13.81
CA ARG A 93 23.14 9.47 -13.64
C ARG A 93 21.70 9.42 -13.11
N ALA A 94 21.20 10.48 -12.48
CA ALA A 94 19.82 10.54 -12.00
C ALA A 94 18.79 10.44 -13.13
N GLU A 95 19.15 10.90 -14.34
CA GLU A 95 18.27 10.88 -15.52
C GLU A 95 18.22 9.50 -16.17
N ASP A 96 19.24 8.67 -15.94
CA ASP A 96 19.30 7.32 -16.48
C ASP A 96 18.22 6.41 -15.91
N THR A 97 17.83 5.41 -16.73
CA THR A 97 16.97 4.32 -16.28
C THR A 97 17.79 3.36 -15.42
N LEU A 98 17.16 2.74 -14.41
CA LEU A 98 17.85 1.84 -13.48
C LEU A 98 18.56 0.67 -14.19
N ASN A 99 18.08 0.28 -15.38
CA ASN A 99 18.68 -0.79 -16.20
C ASN A 99 20.10 -0.45 -16.71
N LYS A 100 20.47 0.83 -16.77
CA LYS A 100 21.82 1.26 -17.14
C LYS A 100 22.82 1.22 -15.98
N PHE A 101 22.33 1.07 -14.75
CA PHE A 101 23.17 0.95 -13.58
C PHE A 101 23.69 -0.48 -13.47
N ASP A 102 24.98 -0.62 -13.23
CA ASP A 102 25.55 -1.92 -12.90
C ASP A 102 25.18 -2.36 -11.47
N ALA A 103 25.52 -3.59 -11.10
CA ALA A 103 25.19 -4.13 -9.78
C ALA A 103 25.91 -3.40 -8.64
N LEU A 104 27.12 -2.89 -8.88
CA LEU A 104 27.93 -2.21 -7.88
C LEU A 104 27.35 -0.83 -7.58
N GLU A 105 27.03 -0.05 -8.60
CA GLU A 105 26.40 1.27 -8.51
C GLU A 105 25.08 1.19 -7.74
N ARG A 106 24.25 0.18 -8.04
CA ARG A 106 22.99 -0.03 -7.31
C ARG A 106 23.24 -0.35 -5.83
N GLY A 107 24.25 -1.17 -5.53
CA GLY A 107 24.64 -1.49 -4.15
C GLY A 107 25.16 -0.27 -3.38
N LEU A 108 25.97 0.57 -4.02
CA LEU A 108 26.47 1.82 -3.45
C LEU A 108 25.32 2.77 -3.12
N VAL A 109 24.38 2.97 -4.07
CA VAL A 109 23.18 3.79 -3.86
C VAL A 109 22.33 3.24 -2.72
N TRP A 110 22.12 1.92 -2.64
CA TRP A 110 21.37 1.31 -1.55
C TRP A 110 21.97 1.64 -0.18
N VAL A 111 23.26 1.36 0.01
CA VAL A 111 23.94 1.58 1.30
C VAL A 111 24.01 3.07 1.66
N ALA A 112 24.22 3.94 0.67
CA ALA A 112 24.23 5.39 0.87
C ALA A 112 22.85 5.92 1.29
N LEU A 113 21.78 5.42 0.68
CA LEU A 113 20.41 5.81 1.02
C LEU A 113 20.02 5.36 2.44
N ASP A 114 20.38 4.16 2.86
CA ASP A 114 20.11 3.68 4.23
C ASP A 114 20.74 4.62 5.28
N LYS A 115 21.99 5.04 5.05
CA LYS A 115 22.68 6.02 5.91
C LYS A 115 22.03 7.39 5.84
N LEU A 116 21.72 7.87 4.63
CA LEU A 116 21.09 9.17 4.42
C LEU A 116 19.73 9.25 5.12
N VAL A 117 18.93 8.19 5.09
CA VAL A 117 17.63 8.17 5.80
C VAL A 117 17.82 8.38 7.31
N ALA A 118 18.84 7.77 7.91
CA ALA A 118 19.16 7.98 9.32
C ALA A 118 19.57 9.44 9.59
N ASP A 119 20.42 10.02 8.75
CA ASP A 119 20.87 11.40 8.90
C ASP A 119 19.74 12.42 8.69
N LEU A 120 18.85 12.16 7.71
CA LEU A 120 17.70 13.01 7.42
C LEU A 120 16.72 13.09 8.60
N GLN A 121 16.61 12.04 9.42
CA GLN A 121 15.81 12.10 10.65
C GLN A 121 16.40 13.11 11.64
N THR A 122 17.72 13.20 11.73
CA THR A 122 18.41 14.20 12.58
C THR A 122 18.26 15.60 12.00
N VAL A 123 18.50 15.77 10.70
CA VAL A 123 18.31 17.06 10.00
C VAL A 123 16.88 17.58 10.18
N LYS A 124 15.88 16.71 10.04
CA LYS A 124 14.47 17.06 10.26
C LYS A 124 14.22 17.62 11.66
N LYS A 125 14.85 17.08 12.70
CA LYS A 125 14.75 17.60 14.08
C LYS A 125 15.39 18.99 14.21
N CYS A 126 16.55 19.19 13.58
CA CYS A 126 17.22 20.49 13.55
C CYS A 126 16.35 21.56 12.87
N MET A 127 15.69 21.21 11.76
CA MET A 127 14.80 22.13 11.04
C MET A 127 13.53 22.48 11.82
N ASN A 128 13.10 21.63 12.77
CA ASN A 128 11.98 21.89 13.68
C ASN A 128 12.39 22.72 14.92
N GLY A 129 13.55 23.37 14.91
CA GLY A 129 14.03 24.22 16.01
C GLY A 129 14.49 23.44 17.25
N GLY A 130 14.84 22.15 17.13
CA GLY A 130 15.29 21.33 18.25
C GLY A 130 14.18 20.76 19.13
N ASN A 131 12.91 21.06 18.86
CA ASN A 131 11.78 20.38 19.51
C ASN A 131 11.71 18.93 19.04
N SER A 132 12.13 18.01 19.92
CA SER A 132 12.04 16.56 19.76
C SER A 132 10.63 16.02 19.98
N THR A 133 9.67 16.88 20.31
CA THR A 133 8.25 16.55 20.47
C THR A 133 7.61 16.23 19.11
N PRO A 134 7.10 15.01 18.89
CA PRO A 134 6.35 14.69 17.68
C PRO A 134 5.13 15.61 17.54
N PRO A 135 4.70 15.96 16.31
CA PRO A 135 3.56 16.87 16.08
C PRO A 135 2.21 16.38 16.63
N HIS A 136 2.13 15.16 17.18
CA HIS A 136 0.94 14.58 17.79
C HIS A 136 1.10 14.25 19.30
N ALA A 137 2.26 14.55 19.89
CA ALA A 137 2.41 14.48 21.32
C ALA A 137 1.86 15.78 21.92
N VAL A 138 0.59 15.76 22.32
CA VAL A 138 0.04 16.80 23.20
C VAL A 138 0.90 16.80 24.46
N ASP A 139 1.70 17.86 24.61
CA ASP A 139 2.55 18.03 25.77
C ASP A 139 1.67 18.23 27.00
N LYS A 140 1.41 17.16 27.75
CA LYS A 140 0.62 17.19 29.00
C LYS A 140 1.39 17.88 30.14
N ARG A 141 2.53 18.51 29.87
CA ARG A 141 3.35 19.25 30.83
C ARG A 141 3.59 20.69 30.38
N ALA A 142 2.54 21.40 29.99
CA ALA A 142 2.53 22.85 30.21
C ALA A 142 2.18 23.08 31.70
N PRO A 143 3.11 23.48 32.58
CA PRO A 143 2.71 24.05 33.85
C PRO A 143 1.91 25.30 33.54
N MET A 144 0.63 25.27 33.91
CA MET A 144 -0.13 26.48 34.23
C MET A 144 0.71 27.29 35.20
N ASN A 145 1.35 28.35 34.74
CA ASN A 145 1.70 29.46 35.62
C ASN A 145 1.70 30.78 34.84
N GLY A 146 0.86 31.67 35.34
CA GLY A 146 0.44 32.90 34.70
C GLY A 146 1.56 33.93 34.57
N GLY A 147 1.35 34.82 33.60
CA GLY A 147 2.20 35.99 33.40
C GLY A 147 1.95 36.61 32.04
N LEU A 148 0.77 37.18 31.84
CA LEU A 148 0.55 38.15 30.75
C LEU A 148 1.60 39.28 30.90
N PRO A 149 2.41 39.59 29.88
CA PRO A 149 3.11 40.86 29.86
C PRO A 149 2.05 41.95 29.68
N LYS A 150 1.75 42.65 30.78
CA LYS A 150 1.02 43.91 30.72
C LYS A 150 1.87 44.89 29.91
N GLY A 151 1.38 45.30 28.75
CA GLY A 151 1.92 46.45 28.05
C GLY A 151 1.57 47.73 28.80
N VAL A 152 2.58 48.59 28.98
CA VAL A 152 2.57 50.02 29.36
C VAL A 152 4.05 50.45 29.20
N HIS A 153 4.55 51.45 28.47
CA HIS A 153 4.05 52.60 27.71
C HIS A 153 5.00 52.80 26.51
#